data_AF-A0A3S0TCJ6-F1
#
_entry.id   AF-A0A3S0TCJ6-F1
#
_cell.length_a   1.000
_cell.length_b   1.000
_cell.length_c   1.000
_cell.angle_alpha   90.00
_cell.angle_beta   90.00
_cell.angle_gamma   90.00
#
_symmetry.space_group_name_H-M   'P 1'
#
loop_
_entity.id
_entity.type
_entity.pdbx_description
1 polymer ?
#
loop_
_entity_poly.entity_id
_entity_poly.type
_entity_poly.pdbx_seq_one_letter_code
_entity_poly.pdbx_strand_id
1 'polypeptide(L)'
;MTVTEVALSMIGAFYAFGGWVATRAGLASLFMDKAIASISGQKPNASEMAQSYWLIAAANLILAGGVALLIRMNVAMWLFLASAVGQAFYLYYLAPRIFDREDPPDAVGRAQTRNAFVLYLAATAFVVWAASRGALLGWQDVPSPILAVAGAAVVARFGYVIWMTVGPGSLRTKVSGSPPAWIDDNGSAALESDPSQSRSVKVIADYHCHPLWAMDEHLYGDFPPEQLGLSPELSADLNAWADAFTSSLNEDDPSKSLWTDDQHRTHRAEARPLALRLAQERPDLKIYVTDVDGYVVEVGTDPVEGA
;
A
#
# COMPACT_ATOMS: atom_id res chain seq x y z
N MET A 1 -8.58 30.47 -29.32
CA MET A 1 -7.98 30.49 -27.98
C MET A 1 -6.97 31.61 -27.91
N THR A 2 -7.05 32.47 -26.90
CA THR A 2 -6.01 33.48 -26.64
C THR A 2 -4.80 32.83 -25.97
N VAL A 3 -3.63 33.47 -26.03
CA VAL A 3 -2.41 32.98 -25.35
C VAL A 3 -2.66 32.78 -23.85
N THR A 4 -3.43 33.68 -23.23
CA THR A 4 -3.83 33.58 -21.82
C THR A 4 -4.64 32.31 -21.54
N GLU A 5 -5.60 31.97 -22.40
CA GLU A 5 -6.41 30.76 -22.23
C GLU A 5 -5.57 29.48 -22.32
N VAL A 6 -4.63 29.43 -23.27
CA VAL A 6 -3.71 28.29 -23.40
C VAL A 6 -2.82 28.18 -22.16
N ALA A 7 -2.28 29.31 -21.67
CA ALA A 7 -1.46 29.32 -20.46
C ALA A 7 -2.24 28.86 -19.22
N LEU A 8 -3.49 29.31 -19.04
CA LEU A 8 -4.35 28.87 -17.93
C LEU A 8 -4.61 27.36 -18.00
N SER A 9 -4.92 26.83 -19.18
CA SER A 9 -5.13 25.39 -19.37
C SER A 9 -3.87 24.58 -19.08
N MET A 10 -2.70 25.04 -19.52
CA MET A 10 -1.42 24.37 -19.24
C MET A 10 -1.09 24.36 -17.75
N ILE A 11 -1.28 25.49 -17.06
CA ILE A 11 -1.11 25.60 -15.60
C ILE A 11 -2.12 24.68 -14.88
N GLY A 12 -3.37 24.68 -15.33
CA GLY A 12 -4.42 23.81 -14.79
C GLY A 12 -4.06 22.33 -14.94
N ALA A 13 -3.61 21.92 -16.13
CA ALA A 13 -3.15 20.56 -16.41
C ALA A 13 -2.01 20.15 -15.47
N PHE A 14 -1.00 21.02 -15.35
CA PHE A 14 0.16 20.79 -14.51
C PHE A 14 -0.22 20.56 -13.04
N TYR A 15 -1.07 21.42 -12.46
CA TYR A 15 -1.47 21.29 -11.06
C TYR A 15 -2.51 20.18 -10.82
N ALA A 16 -3.38 19.89 -11.79
CA ALA A 16 -4.26 18.74 -11.72
C ALA A 16 -3.45 17.43 -11.68
N PHE A 17 -2.45 17.32 -12.56
CA PHE A 17 -1.55 16.18 -12.62
C PHE A 17 -0.66 16.07 -11.37
N GLY A 18 -0.03 17.19 -10.96
CA GLY A 18 0.81 17.22 -9.76
C GLY A 18 0.04 16.82 -8.50
N GLY A 19 -1.18 17.34 -8.32
CA GLY A 19 -2.06 16.94 -7.22
C GLY A 19 -2.45 15.46 -7.27
N TRP A 20 -2.69 14.90 -8.46
CA TRP A 20 -2.96 13.46 -8.63
C TRP A 20 -1.77 12.62 -8.17
N VAL A 21 -0.58 12.92 -8.67
CA VAL A 21 0.65 12.18 -8.38
C VAL A 21 0.98 12.27 -6.89
N ALA A 22 0.95 13.48 -6.32
CA ALA A 22 1.22 13.70 -4.91
C ALA A 22 0.22 12.96 -4.00
N THR A 23 -1.08 12.98 -4.34
CA THR A 23 -2.10 12.22 -3.60
C THR A 23 -1.83 10.71 -3.67
N ARG A 24 -1.46 10.18 -4.86
CA ARG A 24 -1.17 8.76 -5.02
C ARG A 24 0.05 8.35 -4.19
N ALA A 25 1.12 9.15 -4.22
CA ALA A 25 2.31 8.92 -3.42
C ALA A 25 1.99 8.98 -1.92
N GLY A 26 1.21 9.98 -1.47
CA GLY A 26 0.80 10.11 -0.07
C GLY A 26 -0.05 8.95 0.41
N LEU A 27 -1.00 8.46 -0.40
CA LEU A 27 -1.79 7.27 -0.08
C LEU A 27 -0.94 5.99 0.00
N ALA A 28 0.02 5.83 -0.92
CA ALA A 28 0.94 4.69 -0.89
C ALA A 28 1.84 4.71 0.35
N SER A 29 2.38 5.87 0.71
CA SER A 29 3.15 6.05 1.96
C SER A 29 2.30 5.70 3.17
N LEU A 30 1.10 6.29 3.28
CA LEU A 30 0.19 6.04 4.40
C LEU A 30 -0.19 4.55 4.53
N PHE A 31 -0.34 3.84 3.40
CA PHE A 31 -0.57 2.40 3.40
C PHE A 31 0.64 1.63 3.93
N MET A 32 1.85 1.96 3.48
CA MET A 32 3.09 1.34 3.95
C MET A 32 3.30 1.59 5.45
N ASP A 33 3.09 2.82 5.92
CA ASP A 33 3.23 3.18 7.34
C ASP A 33 2.26 2.37 8.21
N LYS A 34 1.02 2.19 7.75
CA LYS A 34 0.03 1.33 8.42
C LYS A 34 0.41 -0.14 8.39
N ALA A 35 0.97 -0.63 7.27
CA ALA A 35 1.43 -2.02 7.15
C ALA A 35 2.61 -2.29 8.10
N ILE A 36 3.60 -1.40 8.14
CA ILE A 36 4.76 -1.49 9.06
C ILE A 36 4.29 -1.44 10.52
N ALA A 37 3.38 -0.52 10.86
CA ALA A 37 2.79 -0.44 12.19
C ALA A 37 2.03 -1.72 12.57
N SER A 38 1.37 -2.37 11.60
CA SER A 38 0.66 -3.63 11.86
C SER A 38 1.60 -4.81 12.11
N ILE A 39 2.75 -4.87 11.40
CA ILE A 39 3.74 -5.94 11.53
C ILE A 39 4.60 -5.74 12.77
N SER A 40 5.09 -4.53 13.00
CA SER A 40 5.86 -4.17 14.20
C SER A 40 5.01 -4.10 15.46
N GLY A 41 3.67 -4.11 15.30
CA GLY A 41 2.64 -3.84 16.29
C GLY A 41 2.83 -2.56 17.12
N GLN A 42 3.69 -1.65 16.68
CA GLN A 42 3.80 -0.33 17.30
C GLN A 42 2.64 0.54 16.84
N LYS A 43 2.12 1.38 17.74
CA LYS A 43 1.08 2.34 17.36
C LYS A 43 1.69 3.37 16.41
N PRO A 44 1.06 3.65 15.25
CA PRO A 44 1.56 4.65 14.32
C PRO A 44 1.59 6.03 14.99
N ASN A 45 2.66 6.79 14.75
CA ASN A 45 2.85 8.10 15.36
C ASN A 45 1.71 9.05 14.93
N ALA A 46 1.03 9.64 15.91
CA ALA A 46 -0.14 10.49 15.64
C ALA A 46 0.24 11.76 14.86
N SER A 47 1.46 12.28 15.07
CA SER A 47 1.96 13.46 14.35
C SER A 47 2.22 13.14 12.87
N GLU A 48 2.86 12.00 12.57
CA GLU A 48 3.12 11.53 11.21
C GLU A 48 1.82 11.24 10.46
N MET A 49 0.85 10.58 11.11
CA MET A 49 -0.47 10.38 10.50
C MET A 49 -1.17 11.71 10.18
N ALA A 50 -1.15 12.67 11.12
CA ALA A 50 -1.74 13.99 10.89
C ALA A 50 -1.04 14.74 9.75
N GLN A 51 0.28 14.63 9.65
CA GLN A 51 1.07 15.20 8.55
C GLN A 51 0.68 14.57 7.20
N SER A 52 0.59 13.25 7.13
CA SER A 52 0.17 12.52 5.92
C SER A 52 -1.24 12.93 5.49
N TYR A 53 -2.20 13.00 6.41
CA TYR A 53 -3.55 13.48 6.10
C TYR A 53 -3.57 14.93 5.60
N TRP A 54 -2.77 15.81 6.22
CA TRP A 54 -2.65 17.20 5.77
C TRP A 54 -2.11 17.29 4.34
N LEU A 55 -1.02 16.58 4.04
CA LEU A 55 -0.38 16.59 2.72
C LEU A 55 -1.31 16.00 1.64
N ILE A 56 -2.02 14.91 1.95
CA ILE A 56 -3.02 14.33 1.06
C ILE A 56 -4.17 15.32 0.81
N ALA A 57 -4.68 15.98 1.85
CA ALA A 57 -5.74 16.98 1.70
C ALA A 57 -5.28 18.18 0.85
N ALA A 58 -4.07 18.69 1.10
CA ALA A 58 -3.47 19.78 0.32
C ALA A 58 -3.29 19.39 -1.16
N ALA A 59 -2.81 18.17 -1.45
CA ALA A 59 -2.65 17.67 -2.81
C ALA A 59 -4.00 17.56 -3.56
N ASN A 60 -5.06 17.13 -2.88
CA ASN A 60 -6.40 17.07 -3.47
C ASN A 60 -7.00 18.46 -3.70
N LEU A 61 -6.72 19.43 -2.83
CA LEU A 61 -7.12 20.83 -3.04
C LEU A 61 -6.42 21.42 -4.28
N ILE A 62 -5.12 21.15 -4.46
CA ILE A 62 -4.36 21.55 -5.65
C ILE A 62 -4.94 20.90 -6.91
N LEU A 63 -5.28 19.61 -6.85
CA LEU A 63 -5.91 18.90 -7.96
C LEU A 63 -7.23 19.55 -8.36
N ALA A 64 -8.11 19.80 -7.38
CA ALA A 64 -9.41 20.45 -7.62
C ALA A 64 -9.22 21.84 -8.23
N GLY A 65 -8.25 22.61 -7.74
CA GLY A 65 -7.87 23.90 -8.32
C GLY A 65 -7.42 23.78 -9.78
N GLY A 66 -6.56 22.80 -10.08
CA GLY A 66 -6.08 22.53 -11.44
C GLY A 66 -7.20 22.12 -12.41
N VAL A 67 -8.11 21.24 -11.97
CA VAL A 67 -9.28 20.82 -12.75
C VAL A 67 -10.23 22.00 -13.00
N ALA A 68 -10.51 22.81 -11.98
CA ALA A 68 -11.31 24.02 -12.14
C ALA A 68 -10.66 25.00 -13.13
N LEU A 69 -9.33 25.12 -13.11
CA LEU A 69 -8.60 26.01 -14.01
C LEU A 69 -8.57 25.49 -15.46
N LEU A 70 -8.48 24.17 -15.66
CA LEU A 70 -8.58 23.52 -16.97
C LEU A 70 -9.87 23.86 -17.70
N ILE A 71 -10.98 23.91 -16.96
CA ILE A 71 -12.29 24.31 -17.50
C ILE A 71 -12.54 25.83 -17.40
N ARG A 72 -11.52 26.59 -16.97
CA ARG A 72 -11.49 28.05 -16.79
C ARG A 72 -12.56 28.60 -15.83
N MET A 73 -12.93 27.82 -14.82
CA MET A 73 -13.91 28.22 -13.82
C MET A 73 -13.30 29.21 -12.81
N ASN A 74 -14.02 30.27 -12.47
CA ASN A 74 -13.58 31.30 -11.53
C ASN A 74 -13.28 30.78 -10.12
N VAL A 75 -13.90 29.67 -9.71
CA VAL A 75 -13.62 28.93 -8.47
C VAL A 75 -12.14 28.54 -8.35
N ALA A 76 -11.44 28.34 -9.48
CA ALA A 76 -10.01 28.04 -9.48
C ALA A 76 -9.19 29.09 -8.72
N MET A 77 -9.50 30.38 -8.87
CA MET A 77 -8.80 31.45 -8.15
C MET A 77 -8.86 31.24 -6.63
N TRP A 78 -10.04 30.93 -6.10
CA TRP A 78 -10.24 30.72 -4.68
C TRP A 78 -9.53 29.46 -4.18
N LEU A 79 -9.54 28.38 -4.96
CA LEU A 79 -8.83 27.15 -4.61
C LEU A 79 -7.30 27.33 -4.59
N PHE A 80 -6.76 28.08 -5.55
CA PHE A 80 -5.32 28.42 -5.56
C PHE A 80 -4.93 29.30 -4.37
N LEU A 81 -5.74 30.31 -4.04
CA LEU A 81 -5.51 31.16 -2.86
C LEU A 81 -5.58 30.35 -1.56
N ALA A 82 -6.61 29.51 -1.40
CA ALA A 82 -6.76 28.65 -0.22
C ALA A 82 -5.58 27.68 -0.06
N SER A 83 -5.14 27.07 -1.17
CA SER A 83 -3.96 26.20 -1.18
C SER A 83 -2.67 26.95 -0.86
N ALA A 84 -2.48 28.17 -1.38
CA ALA A 84 -1.31 28.99 -1.07
C ALA A 84 -1.24 29.35 0.42
N VAL A 85 -2.38 29.72 1.03
CA VAL A 85 -2.48 29.97 2.47
C VAL A 85 -2.19 28.70 3.26
N GLY A 86 -2.77 27.55 2.86
CA GLY A 86 -2.52 26.26 3.50
C GLY A 86 -1.05 25.84 3.44
N GLN A 87 -0.39 26.00 2.30
CA GLN A 87 1.04 25.71 2.13
C GLN A 87 1.91 26.66 2.95
N ALA A 88 1.60 27.96 2.99
CA ALA A 88 2.30 28.92 3.85
C ALA A 88 2.18 28.53 5.33
N PHE A 89 0.96 28.21 5.76
CA PHE A 89 0.71 27.76 7.13
C PHE A 89 1.48 26.47 7.45
N TYR A 90 1.50 25.50 6.53
CA TYR A 90 2.30 24.30 6.68
C TYR A 90 3.79 24.61 6.82
N LEU A 91 4.39 25.34 5.87
CA LEU A 91 5.84 25.55 5.81
C LEU A 91 6.40 26.45 6.92
N TYR A 92 5.64 27.45 7.36
CA TYR A 92 6.12 28.44 8.33
C TYR A 92 5.62 28.20 9.75
N TYR A 93 4.58 27.39 9.93
CA TYR A 93 4.00 27.12 11.24
C TYR A 93 3.98 25.62 11.57
N LEU A 94 3.28 24.81 10.78
CA LEU A 94 2.99 23.41 11.13
C LEU A 94 4.23 22.52 11.06
N ALA A 95 4.98 22.56 9.95
CA ALA A 95 6.18 21.75 9.77
C ALA A 95 7.26 22.10 10.82
N PRO A 96 7.70 23.36 11.01
CA PRO A 96 8.78 23.65 11.96
C PRO A 96 8.41 23.45 13.43
N ARG A 97 7.12 23.62 13.80
CA ARG A 97 6.70 23.55 15.21
C ARG A 97 6.16 22.19 15.63
N ILE A 98 5.61 21.41 14.72
CA ILE A 98 4.88 20.18 15.05
C ILE A 98 5.56 18.97 14.43
N PHE A 99 5.82 18.99 13.12
CA PHE A 99 6.25 17.79 12.39
C PHE A 99 7.78 17.59 12.36
N ASP A 100 8.55 18.64 12.07
CA ASP A 100 10.02 18.60 11.89
C ASP A 100 10.80 18.59 13.23
N ARG A 101 10.14 18.30 14.36
CA ARG A 101 10.78 18.37 15.69
C ARG A 101 11.72 17.20 15.96
N GLU A 102 11.32 16.01 15.53
CA GLU A 102 12.05 14.78 15.78
C GLU A 102 12.95 14.43 14.59
N ASP A 103 12.45 14.60 13.37
CA ASP A 103 13.20 14.39 12.13
C ASP A 103 13.12 15.63 11.22
N PRO A 104 14.05 16.61 11.37
CA PRO A 104 14.04 17.79 10.56
C PRO A 104 14.52 17.49 9.13
N PRO A 105 13.82 17.97 8.09
CA PRO A 105 14.26 17.81 6.71
C PRO A 105 15.63 18.45 6.50
N ASP A 106 16.39 17.83 5.60
CA ASP A 106 17.70 18.31 5.20
C ASP A 106 17.62 19.70 4.53
N ALA A 107 18.74 20.42 4.52
CA ALA A 107 18.78 21.80 4.03
C ALA A 107 18.36 21.90 2.55
N VAL A 108 18.68 20.87 1.74
CA VAL A 108 18.33 20.83 0.32
C VAL A 108 16.84 20.58 0.13
N GLY A 109 16.26 19.60 0.83
CA GLY A 109 14.82 19.33 0.78
C GLY A 109 13.99 20.55 1.17
N ARG A 110 14.36 21.24 2.27
CA ARG A 110 13.66 22.45 2.71
C ARG A 110 13.77 23.60 1.69
N ALA A 111 14.91 23.76 1.03
CA ALA A 111 15.07 24.75 -0.04
C ALA A 111 14.21 24.40 -1.28
N GLN A 112 14.16 23.12 -1.67
CA GLN A 112 13.34 22.66 -2.78
C GLN A 112 11.84 22.92 -2.54
N THR A 113 11.34 22.61 -1.34
CA THR A 113 9.93 22.87 -1.00
C THR A 113 9.60 24.36 -1.02
N ARG A 114 10.51 25.22 -0.55
CA ARG A 114 10.34 26.69 -0.62
C ARG A 114 10.33 27.18 -2.07
N ASN A 115 11.21 26.66 -2.93
CA ASN A 115 11.24 27.02 -4.34
C ASN A 115 9.96 26.59 -5.07
N ALA A 116 9.45 25.38 -4.80
CA ALA A 116 8.18 24.91 -5.31
C ALA A 116 7.01 25.82 -4.87
N PHE A 117 7.02 26.27 -3.60
CA PHE A 117 6.03 27.22 -3.09
C PHE A 117 6.10 28.59 -3.79
N VAL A 118 7.30 29.11 -4.08
CA VAL A 118 7.46 30.36 -4.84
C VAL A 118 6.89 30.23 -6.26
N LEU A 119 7.13 29.10 -6.94
CA LEU A 119 6.52 28.82 -8.24
C LEU A 119 4.98 28.72 -8.15
N TYR A 120 4.48 28.11 -7.09
CA TYR A 120 3.05 28.06 -6.81
C TYR A 120 2.44 29.46 -6.63
N LEU A 121 3.12 30.35 -5.89
CA LEU A 121 2.70 31.73 -5.71
C LEU A 121 2.70 32.51 -7.02
N ALA A 122 3.71 32.33 -7.88
CA ALA A 122 3.74 32.94 -9.20
C ALA A 122 2.56 32.49 -10.07
N ALA A 123 2.26 31.19 -10.08
CA ALA A 123 1.10 30.65 -10.78
C ALA A 123 -0.22 31.20 -10.19
N THR A 124 -0.32 31.29 -8.88
CA THR A 124 -1.50 31.83 -8.17
C THR A 124 -1.71 33.30 -8.53
N ALA A 125 -0.65 34.11 -8.54
CA ALA A 125 -0.70 35.51 -8.95
C ALA A 125 -1.16 35.65 -10.41
N PHE A 126 -0.68 34.78 -11.30
CA PHE A 126 -1.14 34.74 -12.70
C PHE A 126 -2.64 34.40 -12.81
N VAL A 127 -3.13 33.43 -12.03
CA VAL A 127 -4.56 33.06 -12.01
C VAL A 127 -5.41 34.21 -11.49
N VAL A 128 -4.99 34.89 -10.41
CA VAL A 128 -5.67 36.08 -9.85
C VAL A 128 -5.69 37.22 -10.87
N TRP A 129 -4.55 37.48 -11.54
CA TRP A 129 -4.48 38.47 -12.60
C TRP A 129 -5.44 38.14 -13.75
N ALA A 130 -5.46 36.89 -14.21
CA ALA A 130 -6.37 36.44 -15.27
C ALA A 130 -7.85 36.59 -14.86
N ALA A 131 -8.18 36.25 -13.61
CA ALA A 131 -9.52 36.46 -13.04
C ALA A 131 -9.91 37.96 -13.06
N SER A 132 -9.00 38.85 -12.65
CA SER A 132 -9.24 40.30 -12.66
C SER A 132 -9.49 40.89 -14.06
N ARG A 133 -9.05 40.19 -15.11
CA ARG A 133 -9.24 40.55 -16.52
C ARG A 133 -10.48 39.89 -17.15
N GLY A 134 -11.27 39.16 -16.36
CA GLY A 134 -12.45 38.45 -16.85
C GLY A 134 -12.13 37.23 -17.72
N ALA A 135 -10.92 36.66 -17.63
CA ALA A 135 -10.53 35.50 -18.43
C ALA A 135 -11.07 34.16 -17.87
N LEU A 136 -11.65 34.17 -16.68
CA LEU A 136 -12.31 33.02 -16.05
C LEU A 136 -13.83 33.16 -16.16
N LEU A 137 -14.49 32.03 -16.37
CA LEU A 137 -15.94 31.91 -16.53
C LEU A 137 -16.62 31.72 -15.18
N GLY A 138 -17.83 32.26 -15.04
CA GLY A 138 -18.74 31.86 -13.97
C GLY A 138 -19.14 30.39 -14.15
N TRP A 139 -19.48 29.71 -13.05
CA TRP A 139 -19.94 28.32 -13.09
C TRP A 139 -21.14 28.08 -14.03
N GLN A 140 -22.01 29.09 -14.17
CA GLN A 140 -23.15 29.09 -15.09
C GLN A 140 -22.77 29.24 -16.57
N ASP A 141 -21.59 29.77 -16.86
CA ASP A 141 -21.10 30.03 -18.22
C ASP A 141 -20.23 28.88 -18.76
N VAL A 142 -19.89 27.91 -17.90
CA VAL A 142 -19.19 26.68 -18.28
C VAL A 142 -20.21 25.74 -18.95
N PRO A 143 -19.89 25.13 -20.11
CA PRO A 143 -20.76 24.15 -20.73
C PRO A 143 -21.13 23.02 -19.76
N SER A 144 -22.42 22.78 -19.57
CA SER A 144 -22.93 21.83 -18.57
C SER A 144 -22.35 20.42 -18.65
N PRO A 145 -22.05 19.83 -19.83
CA PRO A 145 -21.42 18.51 -19.89
C PRO A 145 -19.99 18.53 -19.34
N ILE A 146 -19.22 19.60 -19.62
CA ILE A 146 -17.85 19.74 -19.13
C ILE A 146 -17.84 19.93 -17.62
N LEU A 147 -18.74 20.78 -17.12
CA LEU A 147 -18.89 21.00 -15.68
C LEU A 147 -19.28 19.70 -14.95
N ALA A 148 -20.23 18.93 -15.52
CA ALA A 148 -20.66 17.65 -14.94
C ALA A 148 -19.52 16.62 -14.90
N VAL A 149 -18.76 16.46 -15.99
CA VAL A 149 -17.63 15.52 -16.05
C VAL A 149 -16.53 15.93 -15.07
N ALA A 150 -16.14 17.21 -15.06
CA ALA A 150 -15.11 17.71 -14.16
C ALA A 150 -15.53 17.58 -12.69
N GLY A 151 -16.78 17.96 -12.37
CA GLY A 151 -17.35 17.83 -11.03
C GLY A 151 -17.41 16.37 -10.57
N ALA A 152 -17.90 15.46 -11.43
CA ALA A 152 -17.95 14.04 -11.14
C ALA A 152 -16.55 13.44 -10.92
N ALA A 153 -15.56 13.83 -11.72
CA ALA A 153 -14.18 13.37 -11.56
C ALA A 153 -13.58 13.80 -10.21
N VAL A 154 -13.79 15.06 -9.81
CA VAL A 154 -13.34 15.58 -8.50
C VAL A 154 -14.06 14.87 -7.36
N VAL A 155 -15.38 14.72 -7.44
CA VAL A 155 -16.18 14.02 -6.40
C VAL A 155 -15.76 12.56 -6.27
N ALA A 156 -15.62 11.83 -7.38
CA ALA A 156 -15.16 10.45 -7.38
C ALA A 156 -13.75 10.33 -6.77
N ARG A 157 -12.86 11.28 -7.09
CA ARG A 157 -11.52 11.32 -6.52
C ARG A 157 -11.52 11.54 -5.01
N PHE A 158 -12.29 12.52 -4.53
CA PHE A 158 -12.40 12.79 -3.09
C PHE A 158 -13.04 11.61 -2.36
N GLY A 159 -14.09 11.00 -2.94
CA GLY A 159 -14.71 9.79 -2.41
C GLY A 159 -13.73 8.62 -2.30
N TYR A 160 -12.90 8.40 -3.32
CA TYR A 160 -11.84 7.39 -3.29
C TYR A 160 -10.78 7.67 -2.22
N VAL A 161 -10.34 8.92 -2.07
CA VAL A 161 -9.35 9.31 -1.05
C VAL A 161 -9.93 9.13 0.36
N ILE A 162 -11.18 9.54 0.59
CA ILE A 162 -11.88 9.34 1.86
C ILE A 162 -12.04 7.85 2.13
N TRP A 163 -12.45 7.05 1.14
CA TRP A 163 -12.56 5.61 1.30
C TRP A 163 -11.21 4.94 1.57
N MET A 164 -10.11 5.39 0.96
CA MET A 164 -8.77 4.87 1.29
C MET A 164 -8.28 5.25 2.69
N THR A 165 -8.60 6.46 3.14
CA THR A 165 -8.12 6.98 4.42
C THR A 165 -8.99 6.52 5.60
N VAL A 166 -10.30 6.43 5.40
CA VAL A 166 -11.34 6.16 6.41
C VAL A 166 -12.12 4.86 6.16
N GLY A 167 -12.01 4.23 5.00
CA GLY A 167 -12.81 3.06 4.61
C GLY A 167 -12.68 1.84 5.55
N PRO A 168 -13.45 0.77 5.27
CA PRO A 168 -14.03 -0.13 6.27
C PRO A 168 -13.06 -0.92 7.17
N GLY A 169 -11.73 -0.80 6.98
CA GLY A 169 -10.76 -1.18 8.00
C GLY A 169 -10.80 -0.31 9.26
N SER A 170 -11.34 0.93 9.21
CA SER A 170 -11.41 1.83 10.37
C SER A 170 -12.65 1.64 11.25
N LEU A 171 -13.71 0.99 10.74
CA LEU A 171 -14.96 0.74 11.46
C LEU A 171 -14.92 -0.53 12.33
N ARG A 172 -13.76 -1.19 12.45
CA ARG A 172 -13.52 -2.32 13.34
C ARG A 172 -12.47 -2.00 14.41
N THR A 173 -12.58 -0.85 15.05
CA THR A 173 -11.80 -0.58 16.28
C THR A 173 -12.54 0.35 17.22
N LYS A 174 -13.52 -0.20 17.96
CA LYS A 174 -13.62 0.18 19.37
C LYS A 174 -12.36 -0.38 20.03
N VAL A 175 -11.33 0.46 20.12
CA VAL A 175 -10.15 0.21 20.94
C VAL A 175 -10.62 0.18 22.40
N SER A 176 -10.96 -1.01 22.87
CA SER A 176 -10.77 -1.37 24.27
C SER A 176 -9.27 -1.26 24.52
N GLY A 177 -8.89 -0.45 25.51
CA GLY A 177 -7.50 -0.14 25.82
C GLY A 177 -6.74 -1.33 26.40
N SER A 178 -6.30 -2.22 25.52
CA SER A 178 -5.29 -3.24 25.84
C SER A 178 -4.13 -3.12 24.86
N PRO A 179 -2.87 -3.35 25.29
CA PRO A 179 -1.71 -3.37 24.41
C PRO A 179 -1.82 -4.50 23.37
N PRO A 180 -1.00 -4.46 22.29
CA PRO A 180 -0.95 -5.52 21.28
C PRO A 180 -0.53 -6.87 21.87
N ALA A 181 -1.29 -7.92 21.56
CA ALA A 181 -1.20 -9.28 22.12
C ALA A 181 0.05 -10.12 21.74
N TRP A 182 1.10 -9.50 21.22
CA TRP A 182 2.41 -10.14 21.00
C TRP A 182 3.49 -9.57 21.95
N ILE A 183 3.12 -8.59 22.78
CA ILE A 183 3.85 -8.22 23.99
C ILE A 183 2.95 -8.60 25.18
N ASP A 184 2.82 -9.90 25.44
CA ASP A 184 2.46 -10.38 26.77
C ASP A 184 3.31 -11.62 27.06
N ASP A 185 4.22 -11.46 28.02
CA ASP A 185 5.07 -12.50 28.62
C ASP A 185 4.24 -13.40 29.57
N ASN A 186 2.99 -13.66 29.23
CA ASN A 186 2.11 -14.56 29.96
C ASN A 186 1.21 -15.26 28.97
N GLY A 187 1.46 -16.56 28.81
CA GLY A 187 0.73 -17.42 27.91
C GLY A 187 -0.79 -17.39 28.12
N SER A 188 -1.45 -17.76 27.03
CA SER A 188 -2.86 -18.14 26.86
C SER A 188 -3.86 -17.04 26.44
N ALA A 189 -4.46 -17.34 25.27
CA ALA A 189 -5.76 -16.88 24.76
C ALA A 189 -5.79 -15.75 23.70
N ALA A 190 -5.00 -15.89 22.63
CA ALA A 190 -5.64 -15.77 21.32
C ALA A 190 -6.66 -16.91 21.23
N LEU A 191 -7.89 -16.65 20.77
CA LEU A 191 -8.67 -17.73 20.17
C LEU A 191 -7.92 -18.09 18.88
N GLU A 192 -6.99 -19.02 19.04
CA GLU A 192 -6.14 -19.65 18.04
C GLU A 192 -7.01 -20.13 16.87
N SER A 193 -7.03 -19.37 15.78
CA SER A 193 -7.42 -19.92 14.49
C SER A 193 -6.27 -20.82 14.04
N ASP A 194 -6.33 -22.08 14.45
CA ASP A 194 -5.35 -23.11 14.16
C ASP A 194 -5.27 -23.35 12.64
N PRO A 195 -4.16 -22.93 11.97
CA PRO A 195 -4.03 -23.06 10.51
C PRO A 195 -4.10 -24.51 10.03
N SER A 196 -3.78 -25.49 10.88
CA SER A 196 -3.88 -26.91 10.55
C SER A 196 -5.32 -27.39 10.27
N GLN A 197 -6.32 -26.58 10.63
CA GLN A 197 -7.73 -26.84 10.32
C GLN A 197 -8.12 -26.51 8.87
N SER A 198 -7.21 -25.92 8.09
CA SER A 198 -7.48 -25.56 6.70
C SER A 198 -7.75 -26.78 5.83
N ARG A 199 -8.68 -26.63 4.87
CA ARG A 199 -8.97 -27.64 3.84
C ARG A 199 -8.13 -27.46 2.58
N SER A 200 -7.36 -26.37 2.52
CA SER A 200 -6.54 -25.97 1.38
C SER A 200 -5.12 -25.72 1.87
N VAL A 201 -4.19 -26.64 1.60
CA VAL A 201 -2.82 -26.59 2.12
C VAL A 201 -1.82 -26.46 0.97
N LYS A 202 -0.91 -25.50 1.07
CA LYS A 202 0.19 -25.31 0.13
C LYS A 202 1.49 -25.83 0.74
N VAL A 203 2.22 -26.64 -0.01
CA VAL A 203 3.59 -27.05 0.31
C VAL A 203 4.56 -26.03 -0.28
N ILE A 204 5.30 -25.35 0.58
CA ILE A 204 6.26 -24.31 0.20
C ILE A 204 7.35 -24.19 1.27
N ALA A 205 8.59 -23.97 0.85
CA ALA A 205 9.66 -23.55 1.73
C ALA A 205 9.77 -22.02 1.65
N ASP A 206 9.73 -21.36 2.79
CA ASP A 206 9.80 -19.91 2.93
C ASP A 206 10.71 -19.55 4.12
N TYR A 207 11.11 -18.28 4.22
CA TYR A 207 12.10 -17.81 5.18
C TYR A 207 11.68 -18.11 6.63
N HIS A 208 12.35 -19.07 7.28
CA HIS A 208 12.11 -19.47 8.67
C HIS A 208 10.66 -19.90 8.97
N CYS A 209 9.94 -20.43 7.98
CA CYS A 209 8.57 -20.89 8.13
C CYS A 209 8.48 -22.42 8.07
N HIS A 210 7.39 -22.97 8.61
CA HIS A 210 7.04 -24.36 8.40
C HIS A 210 6.70 -24.66 6.93
N PRO A 211 6.89 -25.92 6.48
CA PRO A 211 6.70 -26.31 5.08
C PRO A 211 5.24 -26.30 4.58
N LEU A 212 4.26 -26.18 5.49
CA LEU A 212 2.83 -26.25 5.17
C LEU A 212 2.14 -24.92 5.47
N TRP A 213 1.39 -24.43 4.49
CA TRP A 213 0.67 -23.15 4.58
C TRP A 213 -0.81 -23.34 4.34
N ALA A 214 -1.63 -22.84 5.26
CA ALA A 214 -3.06 -22.76 5.10
C ALA A 214 -3.43 -21.67 4.09
N MET A 215 -4.34 -22.01 3.17
CA MET A 215 -4.75 -21.12 2.06
C MET A 215 -6.18 -20.59 2.22
N ASP A 216 -6.92 -21.02 3.24
CA ASP A 216 -8.26 -20.51 3.50
C ASP A 216 -8.20 -19.10 4.13
N GLU A 217 -9.06 -18.17 3.67
CA GLU A 217 -9.02 -16.73 3.99
C GLU A 217 -9.03 -16.39 5.49
N HIS A 218 -9.52 -17.29 6.34
CA HIS A 218 -9.63 -17.09 7.79
C HIS A 218 -8.66 -17.95 8.62
N LEU A 219 -7.84 -18.78 7.97
CA LEU A 219 -6.89 -19.70 8.60
C LEU A 219 -5.47 -19.51 8.06
N TYR A 220 -5.22 -18.44 7.30
CA TYR A 220 -3.96 -18.20 6.61
C TYR A 220 -2.76 -18.12 7.57
N GLY A 221 -1.74 -18.95 7.32
CA GLY A 221 -0.52 -19.05 8.12
C GLY A 221 0.20 -20.37 7.87
N ASP A 222 1.47 -20.44 8.26
CA ASP A 222 2.24 -21.68 8.25
C ASP A 222 1.98 -22.51 9.52
N PHE A 223 2.14 -23.82 9.41
CA PHE A 223 1.98 -24.73 10.54
C PHE A 223 2.82 -26.01 10.37
N PRO A 224 3.24 -26.65 11.48
CA PRO A 224 4.08 -27.83 11.42
C PRO A 224 3.34 -29.06 10.86
N PRO A 225 4.01 -29.91 10.06
CA PRO A 225 3.44 -31.17 9.56
C PRO A 225 2.83 -32.08 10.63
N GLU A 226 3.38 -32.04 11.85
CA GLU A 226 2.94 -32.82 13.01
C GLU A 226 1.47 -32.58 13.39
N GLN A 227 0.93 -31.40 13.07
CA GLN A 227 -0.48 -31.07 13.37
C GLN A 227 -1.48 -31.76 12.44
N LEU A 228 -1.04 -32.30 11.29
CA LEU A 228 -1.92 -33.00 10.34
C LEU A 228 -2.04 -34.51 10.59
N GLY A 229 -1.35 -35.05 11.60
CA GLY A 229 -1.36 -36.49 11.87
C GLY A 229 -0.78 -37.33 10.74
N LEU A 230 0.24 -36.80 10.06
CA LEU A 230 0.99 -37.51 9.00
C LEU A 230 1.88 -38.61 9.58
N SER A 231 2.41 -39.46 8.70
CA SER A 231 3.48 -40.39 9.03
C SER A 231 4.71 -39.64 9.57
N PRO A 232 5.41 -40.19 10.59
CA PRO A 232 6.64 -39.58 11.10
C PRO A 232 7.68 -39.34 10.01
N GLU A 233 7.75 -40.23 9.02
CA GLU A 233 8.66 -40.12 7.88
C GLU A 233 8.31 -38.91 6.99
N LEU A 234 7.03 -38.72 6.63
CA LEU A 234 6.64 -37.58 5.80
C LEU A 234 6.81 -36.24 6.54
N SER A 235 6.46 -36.18 7.83
CA SER A 235 6.70 -34.98 8.64
C SER A 235 8.18 -34.63 8.72
N ALA A 236 9.04 -35.62 8.94
CA ALA A 236 10.50 -35.42 8.98
C ALA A 236 11.03 -34.92 7.63
N ASP A 237 10.58 -35.52 6.51
CA ASP A 237 11.02 -35.11 5.17
C ASP A 237 10.57 -33.68 4.82
N LEU A 238 9.33 -33.30 5.16
CA LEU A 238 8.81 -31.95 4.96
C LEU A 238 9.61 -30.91 5.76
N ASN A 239 9.88 -31.19 7.03
CA ASN A 239 10.65 -30.30 7.89
C ASN A 239 12.10 -30.19 7.43
N ALA A 240 12.76 -31.31 7.11
CA ALA A 240 14.13 -31.31 6.60
C ALA A 240 14.26 -30.51 5.29
N TRP A 241 13.25 -30.58 4.42
CA TRP A 241 13.20 -29.80 3.19
C TRP A 241 13.08 -28.29 3.45
N ALA A 242 12.23 -27.85 4.38
CA ALA A 242 12.14 -26.44 4.78
C ALA A 242 13.41 -25.94 5.51
N ASP A 243 14.00 -26.77 6.37
CA ASP A 243 15.22 -26.45 7.09
C ASP A 243 16.42 -26.29 6.15
N ALA A 244 16.48 -27.10 5.09
CA ALA A 244 17.50 -26.96 4.05
C ALA A 244 17.41 -25.59 3.34
N PHE A 245 16.18 -25.13 3.02
CA PHE A 245 15.97 -23.80 2.44
C PHE A 245 16.42 -22.70 3.39
N THR A 246 16.00 -22.78 4.66
CA THR A 246 16.39 -21.81 5.69
C THR A 246 17.91 -21.76 5.88
N SER A 247 18.57 -22.92 5.85
CA SER A 247 20.03 -23.02 5.93
C SER A 247 20.77 -22.49 4.70
N SER A 248 20.06 -22.30 3.57
CA SER A 248 20.61 -21.69 2.36
C SER A 248 20.67 -20.17 2.41
N LEU A 249 20.02 -19.56 3.40
CA LEU A 249 19.93 -18.13 3.55
C LEU A 249 21.25 -17.57 4.09
N ASN A 250 21.61 -16.39 3.63
CA ASN A 250 22.77 -15.66 4.11
C ASN A 250 22.31 -14.53 5.03
N GLU A 251 22.53 -14.70 6.33
CA GLU A 251 22.13 -13.72 7.34
C GLU A 251 22.89 -12.39 7.20
N ASP A 252 24.14 -12.43 6.73
CA ASP A 252 24.99 -11.25 6.58
C ASP A 252 24.67 -10.43 5.31
N ASP A 253 24.19 -11.10 4.25
CA ASP A 253 23.76 -10.47 2.99
C ASP A 253 22.51 -11.18 2.44
N PRO A 254 21.30 -10.78 2.88
CA PRO A 254 20.04 -11.41 2.46
C PRO A 254 19.77 -11.37 0.96
N SER A 255 20.49 -10.53 0.21
CA SER A 255 20.38 -10.47 -1.26
C SER A 255 21.14 -11.58 -1.97
N LYS A 256 21.96 -12.36 -1.24
CA LYS A 256 22.81 -13.42 -1.79
C LYS A 256 22.65 -14.72 -1.04
N SER A 257 21.84 -15.63 -1.58
CA SER A 257 21.76 -17.01 -1.08
C SER A 257 23.13 -17.71 -1.11
N LEU A 258 23.33 -18.63 -0.16
CA LEU A 258 24.49 -19.53 -0.10
C LEU A 258 24.42 -20.64 -1.16
N TRP A 259 23.26 -20.83 -1.78
CA TRP A 259 23.05 -21.80 -2.85
C TRP A 259 23.33 -21.23 -4.23
N THR A 260 23.82 -22.10 -5.11
CA THR A 260 23.85 -21.87 -6.56
C THR A 260 22.45 -22.01 -7.17
N ASP A 261 22.27 -21.49 -8.39
CA ASP A 261 21.02 -21.65 -9.14
C ASP A 261 20.63 -23.13 -9.34
N ASP A 262 21.61 -24.03 -9.47
CA ASP A 262 21.37 -25.47 -9.59
C ASP A 262 20.81 -26.05 -8.29
N GLN A 263 21.36 -25.66 -7.14
CA GLN A 263 20.85 -26.09 -5.83
C GLN A 263 19.43 -25.59 -5.58
N HIS A 264 19.13 -24.33 -5.95
CA HIS A 264 17.76 -23.79 -5.92
C HIS A 264 16.80 -24.59 -6.79
N ARG A 265 17.21 -24.97 -8.00
CA ARG A 265 16.37 -25.79 -8.89
C ARG A 265 16.13 -27.18 -8.35
N THR A 266 17.16 -27.84 -7.82
CA THR A 266 17.03 -29.19 -7.22
C THR A 266 16.10 -29.14 -6.02
N HIS A 267 16.31 -28.20 -5.09
CA HIS A 267 15.48 -28.05 -3.91
C HIS A 267 14.01 -27.75 -4.25
N ARG A 268 13.75 -26.87 -5.24
CA ARG A 268 12.39 -26.60 -5.71
C ARG A 268 11.70 -27.84 -6.29
N ALA A 269 12.45 -28.70 -6.99
CA ALA A 269 11.90 -29.92 -7.58
C ALA A 269 11.43 -30.94 -6.52
N GLU A 270 11.98 -30.89 -5.30
CA GLU A 270 11.61 -31.78 -4.18
C GLU A 270 10.21 -31.48 -3.61
N ALA A 271 9.68 -30.27 -3.82
CA ALA A 271 8.37 -29.86 -3.30
C ALA A 271 7.23 -30.75 -3.83
N ARG A 272 7.28 -31.12 -5.11
CA ARG A 272 6.18 -31.84 -5.78
C ARG A 272 6.05 -33.30 -5.31
N PRO A 273 7.13 -34.11 -5.21
CA PRO A 273 7.07 -35.42 -4.56
C PRO A 273 6.53 -35.39 -3.13
N LEU A 274 6.91 -34.38 -2.32
CA LEU A 274 6.41 -34.22 -0.96
C LEU A 274 4.91 -33.90 -0.94
N ALA A 275 4.45 -33.00 -1.82
CA ALA A 275 3.04 -32.67 -1.96
C ALA A 275 2.18 -33.85 -2.43
N LEU A 276 2.71 -34.72 -3.30
CA LEU A 276 2.02 -35.95 -3.72
C LEU A 276 1.84 -36.93 -2.55
N ARG A 277 2.89 -37.13 -1.74
CA ARG A 277 2.80 -37.96 -0.52
C ARG A 277 1.80 -37.40 0.49
N LEU A 278 1.81 -36.07 0.66
CA LEU A 278 0.83 -35.39 1.51
C LEU A 278 -0.61 -35.61 1.01
N ALA A 279 -0.86 -35.50 -0.29
CA ALA A 279 -2.17 -35.76 -0.87
C ALA A 279 -2.63 -37.23 -0.72
N GLN A 280 -1.68 -38.18 -0.71
CA GLN A 280 -1.96 -39.60 -0.46
C GLN A 280 -2.35 -39.88 1.00
N GLU A 281 -1.65 -39.25 1.96
CA GLU A 281 -1.94 -39.44 3.38
C GLU A 281 -3.17 -38.64 3.85
N ARG A 282 -3.44 -37.49 3.21
CA ARG A 282 -4.56 -36.59 3.50
C ARG A 282 -5.41 -36.32 2.25
N PRO A 283 -6.14 -37.33 1.74
CA PRO A 283 -7.02 -37.17 0.57
C PRO A 283 -8.22 -36.25 0.83
N ASP A 284 -8.46 -35.87 2.09
CA ASP A 284 -9.49 -34.92 2.51
C ASP A 284 -9.09 -33.44 2.36
N LEU A 285 -7.85 -33.17 1.94
CA LEU A 285 -7.29 -31.83 1.76
C LEU A 285 -7.00 -31.55 0.28
N LYS A 286 -7.16 -30.29 -0.12
CA LYS A 286 -6.65 -29.80 -1.41
C LYS A 286 -5.21 -29.37 -1.22
N ILE A 287 -4.30 -30.03 -1.92
CA ILE A 287 -2.87 -29.79 -1.80
C ILE A 287 -2.37 -28.96 -2.98
N TYR A 288 -1.59 -27.92 -2.69
CA TYR A 288 -1.02 -27.02 -3.69
C TYR A 288 0.50 -27.03 -3.63
N VAL A 289 1.14 -26.85 -4.78
CA VAL A 289 2.60 -26.67 -4.90
C VAL A 289 2.90 -25.55 -5.89
N THR A 290 4.07 -24.92 -5.77
CA THR A 290 4.54 -23.95 -6.77
C THR A 290 5.32 -24.71 -7.85
N ASP A 291 4.87 -24.63 -9.12
CA ASP A 291 5.55 -25.27 -10.25
C ASP A 291 6.83 -24.53 -10.65
N VAL A 292 7.61 -25.11 -11.57
CA VAL A 292 8.88 -24.57 -12.09
C VAL A 292 8.75 -23.15 -12.64
N ASP A 293 7.58 -22.82 -13.20
CA ASP A 293 7.23 -21.51 -13.76
C ASP A 293 6.74 -20.50 -12.70
N GLY A 294 6.69 -20.89 -11.42
CA GLY A 294 6.27 -20.04 -10.30
C GLY A 294 4.76 -19.96 -10.07
N TYR A 295 3.95 -20.72 -10.82
CA TYR A 295 2.51 -20.79 -10.64
C TYR A 295 2.12 -21.77 -9.54
N VAL A 296 1.12 -21.42 -8.72
CA VAL A 296 0.54 -22.34 -7.74
C VAL A 296 -0.43 -23.28 -8.45
N VAL A 297 -0.17 -24.58 -8.38
CA VAL A 297 -0.96 -25.64 -9.02
C VAL A 297 -1.47 -26.61 -7.96
N GLU A 298 -2.70 -27.10 -8.16
CA GLU A 298 -3.28 -28.16 -7.34
C GLU A 298 -2.66 -29.51 -7.70
N VAL A 299 -2.32 -30.30 -6.69
CA VAL A 299 -1.76 -31.64 -6.83
C VAL A 299 -2.92 -32.64 -6.77
N GLY A 300 -3.28 -33.20 -7.93
CA GLY A 300 -4.28 -34.27 -8.02
C GLY A 300 -3.70 -35.63 -7.60
N THR A 301 -4.56 -36.52 -7.08
CA THR A 301 -4.24 -37.93 -6.77
C THR A 301 -4.40 -38.86 -7.98
N ASP A 302 -4.59 -38.33 -9.19
CA ASP A 302 -4.77 -39.17 -10.38
C ASP A 302 -3.50 -39.99 -10.63
N PRO A 303 -3.62 -41.29 -10.92
CA PRO A 303 -2.47 -42.10 -11.27
C PRO A 303 -1.81 -41.52 -12.52
N VAL A 304 -0.49 -41.38 -12.47
CA VAL A 304 0.33 -41.00 -13.62
C VAL A 304 0.09 -42.02 -14.73
N GLU A 305 -0.76 -41.70 -15.72
CA GLU A 305 -0.77 -42.42 -16.99
C GLU A 305 0.55 -42.13 -17.71
N GLY A 306 1.45 -43.12 -17.75
CA GLY A 306 2.56 -43.14 -18.69
C GLY A 306 3.92 -43.49 -18.10
N ALA A 307 4.14 -44.78 -17.84
CA ALA A 307 5.40 -45.48 -18.07
C ALA A 307 5.11 -46.92 -18.50
#